data_AF-A0A1I2QEA5-F1
#
_entry.id   AF-A0A1I2QEA5-F1
#
_cell.length_a   1.000
_cell.length_b   1.000
_cell.length_c   1.000
_cell.angle_alpha   90.00
_cell.angle_beta   90.00
_cell.angle_gamma   90.00
#
_symmetry.space_group_name_H-M   'P 1'
#
loop_
_entity.id
_entity.type
_entity.pdbx_description
1 polymer ?
#
loop_
_entity_poly.entity_id
_entity_poly.type
_entity_poly.pdbx_seq_one_letter_code
_entity_poly.pdbx_strand_id
1 'polypeptide(L)'
;MRFAQRLRNVVDRADRHFRRMDAGNPFFRARAADYGYCLSIGEWERDVNSVGVPFVHPEHGTFAFNCGDPSFVLPREKLEDDIGPRLKHMVSQMRADPTGRA
;
A
#
# COMPACT_ATOMS: atom_id res chain seq x y z
N MET A 1 9.95 9.77 -21.36
CA MET A 1 10.28 10.71 -20.25
C MET A 1 9.06 11.27 -19.48
N ARG A 2 7.83 10.72 -19.60
CA ARG A 2 6.64 11.25 -18.91
C ARG A 2 6.14 10.41 -17.71
N PHE A 3 6.58 9.15 -17.60
CA PHE A 3 6.14 8.21 -16.55
C PHE A 3 6.83 8.48 -15.19
N ALA A 4 8.15 8.70 -15.21
CA ALA A 4 8.94 8.97 -14.00
C ALA A 4 8.61 10.32 -13.32
N GLN A 5 8.21 11.35 -14.08
CA GLN A 5 7.77 12.65 -13.53
C GLN A 5 6.40 12.54 -12.84
N ARG A 6 5.54 11.62 -13.31
CA ARG A 6 4.22 11.38 -12.71
C ARG A 6 4.34 10.57 -11.42
N LEU A 7 5.25 9.59 -11.38
CA LEU A 7 5.59 8.84 -10.17
C LEU A 7 6.17 9.76 -9.07
N ARG A 8 7.09 10.68 -9.40
CA ARG A 8 7.61 11.65 -8.42
C ARG A 8 6.54 12.57 -7.82
N ASN A 9 5.62 13.08 -8.63
CA ASN A 9 4.52 13.93 -8.14
C ASN A 9 3.52 13.18 -7.25
N VAL A 10 3.33 11.87 -7.46
CA VAL A 10 2.48 11.03 -6.59
C VAL A 10 3.18 10.76 -5.26
N VAL A 11 4.49 10.48 -5.27
CA VAL A 11 5.30 10.28 -4.06
C VAL A 11 5.38 11.56 -3.21
N ASP A 12 5.61 12.74 -3.82
CA ASP A 12 5.68 14.03 -3.10
C ASP A 12 4.34 14.45 -2.47
N ARG A 13 3.19 14.07 -3.06
CA ARG A 13 1.87 14.32 -2.45
C ARG A 13 1.51 13.28 -1.39
N ALA A 14 1.98 12.05 -1.57
CA ALA A 14 1.74 10.95 -0.64
C ALA A 14 2.36 11.21 0.74
N ASP A 15 3.52 11.88 0.78
CA ASP A 15 4.37 12.03 1.97
C ASP A 15 3.69 12.74 3.17
N ARG A 16 2.73 13.64 2.91
CA ARG A 16 2.05 14.39 3.99
C ARG A 16 0.71 13.79 4.46
N HIS A 17 0.11 12.87 3.70
CA HIS A 17 -1.31 12.54 3.88
C HIS A 17 -1.63 11.03 4.00
N PHE A 18 -0.72 10.12 3.68
CA PHE A 18 -0.90 8.67 3.95
C PHE A 18 -0.68 8.27 5.42
N ARG A 19 -0.83 9.19 6.40
CA ARG A 19 -0.64 8.88 7.83
C ARG A 19 -1.39 7.65 8.32
N ARG A 20 -2.57 7.34 7.76
CA ARG A 20 -3.33 6.12 8.11
C ARG A 20 -2.76 4.82 7.54
N MET A 21 -1.94 4.91 6.50
CA MET A 21 -1.19 3.79 5.92
C MET A 21 0.32 3.93 6.14
N ASP A 22 0.70 4.75 7.12
CA ASP A 22 2.06 4.78 7.63
C ASP A 22 2.38 3.44 8.31
N ALA A 23 3.55 2.90 8.01
CA ALA A 23 4.07 1.67 8.61
C ALA A 23 4.16 1.75 10.14
N GLY A 24 4.32 2.95 10.70
CA GLY A 24 4.28 3.23 12.14
C GLY A 24 2.89 3.33 12.75
N ASN A 25 1.82 3.41 11.94
CA ASN A 25 0.48 3.65 12.45
C ASN A 25 -0.14 2.37 13.07
N PRO A 26 -0.57 2.39 14.34
CA PRO A 26 -1.15 1.22 15.00
C PRO A 26 -2.47 0.76 14.36
N PHE A 27 -3.27 1.68 13.79
CA PHE A 27 -4.50 1.34 13.07
C PHE A 27 -4.20 0.56 11.79
N PHE A 28 -3.19 0.97 11.02
CA PHE A 28 -2.74 0.27 9.83
C PHE A 28 -2.31 -1.16 10.16
N ARG A 29 -1.50 -1.30 11.21
CA ARG A 29 -0.99 -2.60 11.68
C ARG A 29 -2.10 -3.53 12.14
N ALA A 30 -3.08 -3.03 12.89
CA ALA A 30 -4.23 -3.81 13.34
C ALA A 30 -5.07 -4.31 12.15
N ARG A 31 -5.42 -3.41 11.22
CA ARG A 31 -6.21 -3.75 10.01
C ARG A 31 -5.49 -4.78 9.14
N ALA A 32 -4.18 -4.61 8.97
CA ALA A 32 -3.37 -5.55 8.23
C ALA A 32 -3.19 -6.89 8.95
N ALA A 33 -3.27 -6.94 10.29
CA ALA A 33 -3.26 -8.21 11.03
C ALA A 33 -4.54 -9.01 10.77
N ASP A 34 -5.68 -8.34 10.70
CA ASP A 34 -6.99 -8.99 10.50
C ASP A 34 -7.18 -9.52 9.07
N TYR A 35 -6.86 -8.71 8.05
CA TYR A 35 -7.15 -9.03 6.64
C TYR A 35 -5.89 -9.37 5.81
N GLY A 36 -4.70 -9.06 6.33
CA GLY A 36 -3.43 -9.14 5.60
C GLY A 36 -3.11 -7.89 4.77
N TYR A 37 -4.01 -6.92 4.72
CA TYR A 37 -3.86 -5.61 4.06
C TYR A 37 -4.84 -4.60 4.68
N CYS A 38 -4.64 -3.30 4.41
CA CYS A 38 -5.53 -2.22 4.83
C CYS A 38 -6.05 -1.47 3.60
N LEU A 39 -7.33 -1.12 3.60
CA LEU A 39 -7.96 -0.30 2.56
C LEU A 39 -8.14 1.13 3.06
N SER A 40 -8.03 2.08 2.12
CA SER A 40 -8.40 3.48 2.26
C SER A 40 -9.30 3.83 1.07
N ILE A 41 -10.59 3.89 1.33
CA ILE A 41 -11.63 4.14 0.31
C ILE A 41 -12.14 5.56 0.52
N GLY A 42 -11.70 6.49 -0.33
CA GLY A 42 -12.08 7.90 -0.21
C GLY A 42 -11.62 8.58 1.09
N GLU A 43 -10.81 7.92 1.93
CA GLU A 43 -10.45 8.43 3.27
C GLU A 43 -9.39 9.54 3.22
N TRP A 44 -8.50 9.48 2.23
CA TRP A 44 -7.50 10.51 2.00
C TRP A 44 -8.08 11.64 1.14
N GLU A 45 -8.52 11.27 -0.06
CA GLU A 45 -9.17 12.14 -1.02
C GLU A 45 -10.44 11.42 -1.47
N ARG A 46 -11.57 12.12 -1.55
CA ARG A 46 -12.88 11.48 -1.75
C ARG A 46 -12.91 10.58 -3.00
N ASP A 47 -12.17 10.98 -4.03
CA ASP A 47 -12.12 10.31 -5.31
C ASP A 47 -10.89 9.42 -5.48
N VAL A 48 -10.19 9.05 -4.41
CA VAL A 48 -9.02 8.17 -4.46
C VAL A 48 -9.21 6.97 -3.55
N ASN A 49 -9.03 5.79 -4.13
CA ASN A 49 -9.00 4.54 -3.38
C ASN A 49 -7.59 3.95 -3.39
N SER A 50 -7.24 3.28 -2.30
CA SER A 50 -5.92 2.68 -2.16
C SER A 50 -5.94 1.49 -1.20
N VAL A 51 -4.97 0.61 -1.38
CA VAL A 51 -4.68 -0.53 -0.51
C VAL A 51 -3.23 -0.48 -0.07
N GLY A 52 -2.96 -0.93 1.15
CA GLY A 52 -1.61 -0.99 1.71
C GLY A 52 -1.33 -2.27 2.49
N VAL A 53 -0.08 -2.75 2.42
CA VAL A 53 0.40 -3.94 3.13
C VAL A 53 1.69 -3.60 3.87
N PRO A 54 1.78 -3.84 5.19
CA PRO A 54 3.02 -3.66 5.94
C PRO A 54 4.01 -4.79 5.64
N PHE A 55 5.28 -4.44 5.52
CA PHE A 55 6.41 -5.35 5.41
C PHE A 55 7.42 -5.04 6.53
N VAL A 56 7.67 -6.01 7.41
CA VAL A 56 8.64 -5.84 8.50
C VAL A 56 9.96 -6.45 8.04
N HIS A 57 10.96 -5.61 7.79
CA HIS A 57 12.32 -6.05 7.51
C HIS A 57 13.12 -6.15 8.81
N PRO A 58 13.87 -7.23 9.04
CA PRO A 58 14.62 -7.43 10.28
C PRO A 58 15.67 -6.34 10.53
N GLU A 59 16.32 -5.82 9.48
CA GLU A 59 17.43 -4.86 9.62
C GLU A 59 17.03 -3.39 9.36
N HIS A 60 15.93 -3.16 8.64
CA HIS A 60 15.59 -1.83 8.12
C HIS A 60 14.26 -1.29 8.65
N GLY A 61 13.59 -2.05 9.53
CA GLY A 61 12.34 -1.64 10.15
C GLY A 61 11.11 -1.96 9.29
N THR A 62 10.02 -1.24 9.53
CA THR A 62 8.73 -1.51 8.87
C THR A 62 8.55 -0.60 7.66
N PHE A 63 8.25 -1.20 6.51
CA PHE A 63 7.84 -0.56 5.28
C PHE A 63 6.34 -0.73 5.05
N ALA A 64 5.74 0.15 4.25
CA ALA A 64 4.39 0.00 3.77
C ALA A 64 4.41 0.00 2.24
N PHE A 65 3.93 -1.09 1.64
CA PHE A 65 3.65 -1.13 0.21
C PHE A 65 2.23 -0.65 -0.01
N ASN A 66 2.00 0.26 -0.95
CA ASN A 66 0.66 0.71 -1.29
C ASN A 66 0.42 0.67 -2.81
N CYS A 67 -0.86 0.64 -3.18
CA CYS A 67 -1.33 0.83 -4.54
C CYS A 67 -2.61 1.65 -4.49
N GLY A 68 -2.67 2.74 -5.26
CA GLY A 68 -3.82 3.65 -5.25
C GLY A 68 -3.99 4.38 -6.58
N ASP A 69 -5.24 4.63 -6.92
CA ASP A 69 -5.69 5.29 -8.16
C ASP A 69 -7.05 5.95 -7.86
N PRO A 70 -7.52 6.89 -8.71
CA PRO A 70 -8.90 7.33 -8.71
C PRO A 70 -9.94 6.22 -8.48
N SER A 71 -10.96 6.54 -7.69
CA SER A 71 -12.00 5.61 -7.24
C SER A 71 -12.76 4.93 -8.38
N PHE A 72 -12.85 5.59 -9.54
CA PHE A 72 -13.45 5.03 -10.74
C PHE A 72 -12.55 4.02 -11.48
N VAL A 73 -11.22 4.07 -11.29
CA VAL A 73 -10.25 3.10 -11.85
C VAL A 73 -10.07 1.92 -10.91
N LEU A 74 -10.01 2.19 -9.61
CA LEU A 74 -9.89 1.21 -8.53
C LEU A 74 -11.12 1.29 -7.61
N PRO A 75 -12.27 0.72 -8.01
CA PRO A 75 -13.38 0.56 -7.10
C PRO A 75 -13.02 -0.40 -5.96
N ARG A 76 -13.77 -0.33 -4.86
CA ARG A 76 -13.54 -1.14 -3.65
C ARG A 76 -13.44 -2.63 -3.96
N GLU A 77 -14.37 -3.16 -4.75
CA GLU A 77 -14.41 -4.59 -5.13
C GLU A 77 -13.09 -5.01 -5.79
N LYS A 78 -12.55 -4.22 -6.70
CA LYS A 78 -11.27 -4.51 -7.36
C LYS A 78 -10.09 -4.50 -6.39
N LEU A 79 -10.13 -3.64 -5.37
CA LEU A 79 -9.11 -3.64 -4.33
C LEU A 79 -9.20 -4.87 -3.43
N GLU A 80 -10.41 -5.34 -3.11
CA GLU A 80 -10.64 -6.51 -2.25
C GLU A 80 -10.39 -7.84 -2.98
N ASP A 81 -10.79 -7.94 -4.25
CA ASP A 81 -10.79 -9.19 -5.02
C ASP A 81 -9.50 -9.43 -5.82
N ASP A 82 -8.79 -8.38 -6.22
CA ASP A 82 -7.60 -8.47 -7.11
C ASP A 82 -6.36 -7.84 -6.48
N ILE A 83 -6.38 -6.52 -6.24
CA ILE A 83 -5.16 -5.78 -5.89
C ILE A 83 -4.65 -6.13 -4.48
N GLY A 84 -5.53 -6.18 -3.48
CA GLY A 84 -5.19 -6.51 -2.09
C GLY A 84 -4.55 -7.89 -1.96
N PRO A 85 -5.19 -8.96 -2.46
CA PRO A 85 -4.61 -10.30 -2.47
C PRO A 85 -3.25 -10.39 -3.18
N ARG A 86 -3.09 -9.71 -4.32
CA ARG A 86 -1.83 -9.70 -5.08
C ARG A 86 -0.72 -8.95 -4.36
N LEU A 87 -1.03 -7.81 -3.76
CA LEU A 87 -0.07 -7.03 -2.98
C LEU A 87 0.37 -7.80 -1.73
N LYS A 88 -0.56 -8.48 -1.05
CA LYS A 88 -0.27 -9.38 0.07
C LYS A 88 0.64 -10.53 -0.37
N HIS A 89 0.34 -11.17 -1.51
CA HIS A 89 1.15 -12.25 -2.04
C HIS A 89 2.58 -11.78 -2.35
N MET A 90 2.74 -10.64 -3.03
CA MET A 90 4.05 -10.04 -3.32
C MET A 90 4.87 -9.81 -2.04
N VAL A 91 4.27 -9.20 -1.02
CA VAL A 91 4.94 -8.97 0.27
C VAL A 91 5.29 -10.29 0.96
N SER A 92 4.44 -11.32 0.85
CA SER A 92 4.75 -12.65 1.36
C SER A 92 5.95 -13.29 0.66
N GLN A 93 6.11 -13.10 -0.65
CA GLN A 93 7.28 -13.58 -1.38
C GLN A 93 8.56 -12.88 -0.93
N MET A 94 8.51 -11.55 -0.74
CA MET A 94 9.64 -10.78 -0.21
C MET A 94 10.03 -11.17 1.23
N ARG A 95 9.07 -11.63 2.04
CA ARG A 95 9.36 -12.20 3.38
C ARG A 95 10.03 -13.56 3.29
N ALA A 96 9.71 -14.35 2.27
CA ALA A 96 10.29 -15.68 2.04
C ALA A 96 11.70 -15.61 1.41
N ASP A 97 11.96 -14.59 0.58
CA ASP A 97 13.29 -14.25 0.07
C ASP A 97 13.76 -12.88 0.61
N PRO A 98 14.33 -12.84 1.83
CA PRO A 98 14.86 -11.62 2.43
C PRO A 98 16.08 -11.05 1.68
N THR A 99 16.65 -11.77 0.71
CA THR A 99 17.77 -11.29 -0.11
C THR A 99 17.36 -10.51 -1.37
N GLY A 100 16.07 -10.52 -1.74
CA GLY A 100 15.52 -9.70 -2.83
C GLY A 100 16.17 -9.95 -4.20
N ARG A 101 16.51 -11.21 -4.52
CA ARG A 101 17.23 -11.59 -5.75
C ARG A 101 16.31 -12.16 -6.86
N ALA A 102 15.07 -11.70 -6.92
CA ALA A 102 14.17 -11.98 -8.05
C ALA A 102 14.66 -11.31 -9.35
#